data_AF-A0A7V9EXU8-F1
#
_entry.id   AF-A0A7V9EXU8-F1
#
_cell.length_a   1.000
_cell.length_b   1.000
_cell.length_c   1.000
_cell.angle_alpha   90.00
_cell.angle_beta   90.00
_cell.angle_gamma   90.00
#
_symmetry.space_group_name_H-M   'P 1'
#
loop_
_entity.id
_entity.type
_entity.pdbx_description
1 polymer ?
#
loop_
_entity_poly.entity_id
_entity_poly.type
_entity_poly.pdbx_seq_one_letter_code
_entity_poly.pdbx_strand_id
1 'polypeptide(L)'
;MSDTDQHAQLDRAVQAFDLIHTERGWGGPSALLRIRGGLDPEAGAELAVRPLDGHPARTLLGFSAPIGWTAIGLSTEGWAGHYEGKPTGYTAKAAAGDARQRVRVIHLLDRDGTSAGRLHWQDGRVLDEPPGEGLVVDCLRRAMGLRTPPPTDATDLLFATLWLEAIVAVGRRGSRTMTWHQAVGLHPAMQLLEGDGQGPGSNNLVMTARALGRACDWT
;
A
#
# COMPACT_ATOMS: atom_id res chain seq x y z
N MET A 1 -11.17 9.43 27.60
CA MET A 1 -10.17 8.37 27.41
C MET A 1 -8.86 9.06 27.11
N SER A 2 -7.76 8.74 27.80
CA SER A 2 -6.45 9.30 27.45
C SER A 2 -5.89 8.56 26.23
N ASP A 3 -5.06 9.23 25.41
CA ASP A 3 -4.41 8.61 24.24
C ASP A 3 -3.67 7.31 24.60
N THR A 4 -3.08 7.25 25.80
CA THR A 4 -2.41 6.07 26.34
C THR A 4 -3.35 4.88 26.58
N ASP A 5 -4.58 5.13 27.04
CA ASP A 5 -5.58 4.07 27.27
C ASP A 5 -6.13 3.54 25.94
N GLN A 6 -6.30 4.42 24.95
CA GLN A 6 -6.74 4.04 23.61
C GLN A 6 -5.72 3.17 22.87
N HIS A 7 -4.43 3.54 22.92
CA HIS A 7 -3.36 2.74 22.33
C HIS A 7 -3.30 1.33 22.97
N ALA A 8 -3.37 1.26 24.30
CA ALA A 8 -3.38 -0.01 25.01
C ALA A 8 -4.61 -0.88 24.67
N GLN A 9 -5.77 -0.28 24.44
CA GLN A 9 -6.96 -1.01 23.97
C GLN A 9 -6.77 -1.55 22.55
N LEU A 10 -6.17 -0.76 21.66
CA LEU A 10 -5.88 -1.19 20.29
C LEU A 10 -4.88 -2.36 20.26
N ASP A 11 -3.85 -2.32 21.12
CA ASP A 11 -2.90 -3.44 21.30
C ASP A 11 -3.59 -4.71 21.78
N ARG A 12 -4.51 -4.62 22.74
CA ARG A 12 -5.32 -5.77 23.18
C ARG A 12 -6.15 -6.35 22.04
N ALA A 13 -6.71 -5.50 21.17
CA ALA A 13 -7.44 -5.95 20.01
C ALA A 13 -6.54 -6.64 18.96
N VAL A 14 -5.31 -6.13 18.75
CA VAL A 14 -4.30 -6.80 17.90
C VAL A 14 -4.02 -8.20 18.44
N GLN A 15 -3.79 -8.35 19.75
CA GLN A 15 -3.54 -9.64 20.39
C GLN A 15 -4.71 -10.61 20.21
N ALA A 16 -5.96 -10.14 20.34
CA ALA A 16 -7.14 -10.96 20.12
C ALA A 16 -7.23 -11.47 18.66
N PHE A 17 -6.97 -10.61 17.67
CA PHE A 17 -6.93 -11.05 16.28
C PHE A 17 -5.75 -11.99 15.98
N ASP A 18 -4.61 -11.79 16.63
CA ASP A 18 -3.44 -12.65 16.49
C ASP A 18 -3.71 -14.07 16.98
N LEU A 19 -4.38 -14.20 18.13
CA LEU A 19 -4.82 -15.49 18.64
C LEU A 19 -5.74 -16.20 17.64
N ILE A 20 -6.77 -15.51 17.13
CA ILE A 20 -7.72 -16.06 16.13
C ILE A 20 -7.00 -16.57 14.87
N HIS A 21 -5.97 -15.86 14.39
CA HIS A 21 -5.24 -16.28 13.20
C HIS A 21 -4.20 -17.36 13.50
N THR A 22 -3.64 -17.40 14.71
CA THR A 22 -2.70 -18.43 15.13
C THR A 22 -3.39 -19.79 15.21
N GLU A 23 -4.61 -19.85 15.74
CA GLU A 23 -5.41 -21.08 15.76
C GLU A 23 -5.72 -21.62 14.35
N ARG A 24 -5.82 -20.74 13.35
CA ARG A 24 -6.03 -21.13 11.94
C ARG A 24 -4.78 -21.68 11.26
N GLY A 25 -3.60 -21.52 11.86
CA GLY A 25 -2.33 -21.89 11.27
C GLY A 25 -1.89 -20.96 10.13
N TRP A 26 -0.90 -21.42 9.35
CA TRP A 26 -0.26 -20.67 8.27
C TRP A 26 -0.87 -21.00 6.90
N GLY A 27 -0.70 -20.09 5.94
CA GLY A 27 -1.14 -20.28 4.55
C GLY A 27 -2.57 -19.82 4.27
N GLY A 28 -3.19 -19.12 5.22
CA GLY A 28 -4.54 -18.57 5.06
C GLY A 28 -4.60 -17.37 4.10
N PRO A 29 -5.81 -17.01 3.62
CA PRO A 29 -6.00 -15.77 2.89
C PRO A 29 -5.74 -14.57 3.80
N SER A 30 -5.41 -13.42 3.20
CA SER A 30 -5.45 -12.17 3.95
C SER A 30 -6.88 -11.91 4.44
N ALA A 31 -7.04 -11.19 5.54
CA ALA A 31 -8.35 -10.90 6.12
C ALA A 31 -8.48 -9.42 6.49
N LEU A 32 -9.65 -8.86 6.24
CA LEU A 32 -10.09 -7.58 6.77
C LEU A 32 -10.53 -7.76 8.23
N LEU A 33 -10.00 -6.91 9.09
CA LEU A 33 -10.32 -6.84 10.51
C LEU A 33 -11.16 -5.60 10.75
N ARG A 34 -12.15 -5.71 11.63
CA ARG A 34 -13.05 -4.60 11.96
C ARG A 34 -13.38 -4.63 13.45
N ILE A 35 -13.43 -3.44 14.04
CA ILE A 35 -13.93 -3.20 15.39
C ILE A 35 -15.09 -2.19 15.35
N ARG A 36 -16.18 -2.46 16.08
CA ARG A 36 -17.33 -1.57 16.26
C ARG A 36 -17.72 -1.48 17.73
N GLY A 37 -18.23 -0.34 18.16
CA GLY A 37 -18.82 -0.16 19.50
C GLY A 37 -17.83 0.22 20.62
N GLY A 38 -16.60 0.58 20.26
CA GLY A 38 -15.48 0.85 21.19
C GLY A 38 -14.28 -0.06 20.90
N LEU A 39 -13.14 0.19 21.54
CA LEU A 39 -11.94 -0.67 21.40
C LEU A 39 -11.82 -1.72 22.51
N ASP A 40 -12.57 -1.57 23.61
CA ASP A 40 -12.54 -2.51 24.72
C ASP A 40 -13.44 -3.74 24.44
N PRO A 41 -12.86 -4.95 24.28
CA PRO A 41 -13.63 -6.17 24.06
C PRO A 41 -14.58 -6.49 25.21
N GLU A 42 -14.23 -6.13 26.45
CA GLU A 42 -15.04 -6.40 27.63
C GLU A 42 -16.24 -5.44 27.74
N ALA A 43 -16.13 -4.24 27.16
CA ALA A 43 -17.20 -3.25 27.08
C ALA A 43 -18.16 -3.47 25.90
N GLY A 44 -18.04 -4.59 25.17
CA GLY A 44 -18.92 -4.95 24.06
C GLY A 44 -18.42 -4.53 22.68
N ALA A 45 -17.11 -4.40 22.48
CA ALA A 45 -16.56 -4.22 21.14
C ALA A 45 -16.86 -5.45 20.25
N GLU A 46 -17.45 -5.19 19.09
CA GLU A 46 -17.77 -6.20 18.09
C GLU A 46 -16.57 -6.40 17.15
N LEU A 47 -15.80 -7.46 17.39
CA LEU A 47 -14.70 -7.88 16.54
C LEU A 47 -15.22 -8.72 15.37
N ALA A 48 -14.81 -8.39 14.14
CA ALA A 48 -15.11 -9.21 12.97
C ALA A 48 -13.88 -9.42 12.09
N VAL A 49 -13.81 -10.61 11.50
CA VAL A 49 -12.79 -11.03 10.55
C VAL A 49 -13.48 -11.45 9.26
N ARG A 50 -13.11 -10.84 8.15
CA ARG A 50 -13.59 -11.21 6.81
C ARG A 50 -12.42 -11.59 5.91
N PRO A 51 -12.31 -12.85 5.47
CA PRO A 51 -11.33 -13.24 4.46
C PRO A 51 -11.44 -12.37 3.20
N LEU A 52 -10.31 -12.10 2.57
CA LEU A 52 -10.21 -11.31 1.35
C LEU A 52 -9.83 -12.19 0.16
N ASP A 53 -10.53 -11.97 -0.94
CA ASP A 53 -10.17 -12.55 -2.24
C ASP A 53 -9.15 -11.65 -2.93
N GLY A 54 -7.90 -12.10 -2.99
CA GLY A 54 -6.81 -11.41 -3.68
C GLY A 54 -6.04 -10.40 -2.83
N HIS A 55 -5.42 -9.41 -3.50
CA HIS A 55 -4.48 -8.50 -2.86
C HIS A 55 -5.19 -7.46 -1.97
N PRO A 56 -4.85 -7.32 -0.67
CA PRO A 56 -5.57 -6.46 0.27
C PRO A 56 -5.76 -5.01 -0.18
N ALA A 57 -4.72 -4.40 -0.77
CA ALA A 57 -4.80 -3.04 -1.30
C ALA A 57 -5.92 -2.89 -2.34
N ARG A 58 -6.12 -3.89 -3.22
CA ARG A 58 -7.19 -3.81 -4.24
C ARG A 58 -8.58 -3.81 -3.61
N THR A 59 -8.77 -4.54 -2.51
CA THR A 59 -10.06 -4.58 -1.81
C THR A 59 -10.34 -3.30 -1.02
N LEU A 60 -9.30 -2.63 -0.52
CA LEU A 60 -9.44 -1.38 0.23
C LEU A 60 -9.52 -0.14 -0.68
N LEU A 61 -9.02 -0.21 -1.92
CA LEU A 61 -9.14 0.89 -2.88
C LEU A 61 -10.61 1.21 -3.16
N GLY A 62 -11.03 2.43 -2.84
CA GLY A 62 -12.41 2.90 -2.98
C GLY A 62 -13.35 2.47 -1.85
N PHE A 63 -12.90 1.64 -0.91
CA PHE A 63 -13.67 1.31 0.28
C PHE A 63 -13.65 2.47 1.29
N SER A 64 -14.80 2.78 1.87
CA SER A 64 -14.93 3.74 2.97
C SER A 64 -15.54 3.05 4.18
N ALA A 65 -14.84 3.06 5.30
CA ALA A 65 -15.31 2.50 6.55
C ALA A 65 -16.57 3.25 7.02
N PRO A 66 -17.68 2.55 7.31
CA PRO A 66 -18.86 3.15 7.92
C PRO A 66 -18.55 3.87 9.23
N ILE A 67 -19.26 4.97 9.52
CA ILE A 67 -19.00 5.82 10.69
C ILE A 67 -19.04 5.09 12.04
N GLY A 68 -19.82 4.00 12.13
CA GLY A 68 -19.89 3.16 13.33
C GLY A 68 -18.69 2.23 13.53
N TRP A 69 -17.72 2.19 12.62
CA TRP A 69 -16.48 1.44 12.78
C TRP A 69 -15.48 2.28 13.54
N THR A 70 -15.03 1.75 14.67
CA THR A 70 -14.00 2.36 15.51
C THR A 70 -12.64 2.14 14.88
N ALA A 71 -12.29 0.89 14.56
CA ALA A 71 -11.03 0.56 13.90
C ALA A 71 -11.22 -0.40 12.73
N ILE A 72 -10.29 -0.34 11.78
CA ILE A 72 -10.16 -1.24 10.65
C ILE A 72 -8.73 -1.74 10.55
N GLY A 73 -8.54 -2.96 10.06
CA GLY A 73 -7.20 -3.48 9.89
C GLY A 73 -7.11 -4.63 8.92
N LEU A 74 -5.90 -5.19 8.84
CA LEU A 74 -5.62 -6.35 8.01
C LEU A 74 -4.79 -7.36 8.77
N SER A 75 -5.10 -8.62 8.53
CA SER A 75 -4.20 -9.75 8.76
C SER A 75 -3.69 -10.20 7.40
N THR A 76 -2.38 -10.22 7.22
CA THR A 76 -1.74 -10.64 5.97
C THR A 76 -0.60 -11.60 6.28
N GLU A 77 -0.30 -12.49 5.34
CA GLU A 77 0.85 -13.37 5.44
C GLU A 77 1.77 -13.15 4.25
N GLY A 78 3.07 -13.26 4.50
CA GLY A 78 4.09 -13.03 3.51
C GLY A 78 5.38 -13.76 3.86
N TRP A 79 6.45 -13.30 3.24
CA TRP A 79 7.79 -13.82 3.46
C TRP A 79 8.70 -12.66 3.77
N ALA A 80 9.35 -12.69 4.93
CA ALA A 80 10.44 -11.80 5.27
C ALA A 80 11.78 -12.48 4.96
N GLY A 81 12.79 -11.70 4.63
CA GLY A 81 14.17 -12.17 4.53
C GLY A 81 15.10 -11.05 4.92
N HIS A 82 16.27 -11.39 5.47
CA HIS A 82 17.29 -10.40 5.73
C HIS A 82 17.94 -9.93 4.43
N TYR A 83 18.12 -8.62 4.30
CA TYR A 83 18.87 -8.01 3.20
C TYR A 83 20.17 -7.46 3.77
N GLU A 84 21.28 -7.74 3.08
CA GLU A 84 22.55 -7.10 3.39
C GLU A 84 22.59 -5.68 2.78
N GLY A 85 22.88 -4.68 3.61
CA GLY A 85 23.02 -3.28 3.19
C GLY A 85 21.72 -2.46 3.26
N LYS A 86 21.80 -1.16 2.89
CA LYS A 86 20.60 -0.33 2.73
C LYS A 86 19.82 -0.83 1.51
N PRO A 87 18.53 -1.19 1.65
CA PRO A 87 17.73 -1.61 0.51
C PRO A 87 17.45 -0.39 -0.37
N THR A 88 18.33 -0.10 -1.33
CA THR A 88 18.06 0.89 -2.38
C THR A 88 17.43 0.15 -3.57
N GLY A 89 16.10 0.09 -3.58
CA GLY A 89 15.31 -0.42 -4.73
C GLY A 89 15.21 -1.94 -4.86
N TYR A 90 14.74 -2.39 -6.03
CA TYR A 90 14.44 -3.79 -6.39
C TYR A 90 15.66 -4.74 -6.45
N THR A 91 16.87 -4.23 -6.15
CA THR A 91 18.14 -4.98 -6.27
C THR A 91 18.73 -5.41 -4.93
N ALA A 92 17.98 -5.26 -3.82
CA ALA A 92 18.43 -5.76 -2.53
C ALA A 92 18.66 -7.28 -2.61
N LYS A 93 19.91 -7.70 -2.49
CA LYS A 93 20.27 -9.12 -2.49
C LYS A 93 20.00 -9.67 -1.09
N ALA A 94 19.23 -10.75 -1.02
CA ALA A 94 19.05 -11.47 0.23
C ALA A 94 20.44 -11.86 0.79
N ALA A 95 20.61 -11.71 2.10
CA ALA A 95 21.83 -12.10 2.79
C ALA A 95 22.17 -13.56 2.49
N ALA A 96 23.45 -13.84 2.23
CA ALA A 96 23.86 -15.20 1.89
C ALA A 96 23.63 -16.13 3.08
N GLY A 97 22.77 -17.13 2.94
CA GLY A 97 22.50 -18.13 3.97
C GLY A 97 21.27 -17.86 4.85
N ASP A 98 20.58 -16.72 4.68
CA ASP A 98 19.32 -16.47 5.40
C ASP A 98 18.12 -16.93 4.56
N ALA A 99 17.46 -18.00 5.03
CA ALA A 99 16.28 -18.52 4.37
C ALA A 99 15.11 -17.55 4.58
N ARG A 100 14.38 -17.22 3.51
CA ARG A 100 13.12 -16.48 3.63
C ARG A 100 12.22 -17.19 4.65
N GLN A 101 11.71 -16.43 5.61
CA GLN A 101 10.84 -16.94 6.64
C GLN A 101 9.42 -16.46 6.44
N ARG A 102 8.46 -17.35 6.73
CA ARG A 102 7.05 -16.99 6.70
C ARG A 102 6.76 -16.02 7.84
N VAL A 103 6.01 -14.97 7.53
CA VAL A 103 5.58 -13.95 8.50
C VAL A 103 4.10 -13.66 8.37
N ARG A 104 3.49 -13.25 9.47
CA ARG A 104 2.14 -12.72 9.54
C ARG A 104 2.19 -11.31 10.11
N VAL A 105 1.50 -10.38 9.45
CA VAL A 105 1.34 -9.00 9.92
C VAL A 105 -0.13 -8.81 10.26
N ILE A 106 -0.40 -8.35 11.48
CA ILE A 106 -1.68 -7.79 11.89
C ILE A 106 -1.48 -6.30 12.11
N HIS A 107 -2.32 -5.49 11.51
CA HIS A 107 -2.29 -4.04 11.65
C HIS A 107 -3.70 -3.52 11.82
N LEU A 108 -3.96 -2.79 12.89
CA LEU A 108 -5.20 -2.07 13.15
C LEU A 108 -4.93 -0.56 13.12
N LEU A 109 -5.88 0.18 12.54
CA LEU A 109 -5.90 1.63 12.47
C LEU A 109 -7.25 2.14 12.99
N ASP A 110 -7.19 3.05 13.96
CA ASP A 110 -8.33 3.73 14.56
C ASP A 110 -8.69 5.03 13.80
N ARG A 111 -9.87 5.58 14.08
CA ARG A 111 -10.43 6.79 13.45
C ARG A 111 -9.62 8.06 13.68
N ASP A 112 -8.90 8.16 14.78
CA ASP A 112 -8.02 9.28 15.08
C ASP A 112 -6.65 9.17 14.40
N GLY A 113 -6.38 8.02 13.77
CA GLY A 113 -5.10 7.70 13.14
C GLY A 113 -4.11 6.97 14.03
N THR A 114 -4.48 6.64 15.27
CA THR A 114 -3.72 5.74 16.14
C THR A 114 -3.65 4.36 15.50
N SER A 115 -2.46 3.77 15.48
CA SER A 115 -2.22 2.45 14.90
C SER A 115 -1.55 1.53 15.90
N ALA A 116 -1.90 0.25 15.84
CA ALA A 116 -1.21 -0.83 16.53
C ALA A 116 -1.00 -1.99 15.56
N GLY A 117 0.10 -2.71 15.73
CA GLY A 117 0.39 -3.83 14.86
C GLY A 117 1.34 -4.83 15.47
N ARG A 118 1.30 -6.03 14.92
CA ARG A 118 2.11 -7.15 15.32
C ARG A 118 2.60 -7.89 14.10
N LEU A 119 3.90 -8.14 14.07
CA LEU A 119 4.57 -9.00 13.12
C LEU A 119 5.00 -10.27 13.85
N HIS A 120 4.53 -11.41 13.37
CA HIS A 120 4.83 -12.73 13.91
C HIS A 120 5.61 -13.53 12.86
N TRP A 121 6.76 -14.07 13.25
CA TRP A 121 7.54 -14.98 12.42
C TRP A 121 7.17 -16.43 12.72
N GLN A 122 7.30 -17.31 11.74
CA GLN A 122 7.03 -18.74 11.92
C GLN A 122 7.96 -19.41 12.95
N ASP A 123 9.12 -18.82 13.24
CA ASP A 123 10.05 -19.29 14.28
C ASP A 123 9.67 -18.82 15.70
N GLY A 124 8.56 -18.09 15.86
CA GLY A 124 8.03 -17.63 17.14
C GLY A 124 8.52 -16.25 17.57
N ARG A 125 9.37 -15.57 16.78
CA ARG A 125 9.70 -14.16 17.05
C ARG A 125 8.47 -13.28 16.85
N VAL A 126 8.40 -12.22 17.65
CA VAL A 126 7.31 -11.23 17.63
C VAL A 126 7.90 -9.83 17.65
N LEU A 127 7.32 -8.93 16.87
CA LEU A 127 7.57 -7.50 16.90
C LEU A 127 6.23 -6.78 17.02
N ASP A 128 6.04 -6.09 18.14
CA ASP A 128 4.84 -5.30 18.43
C ASP A 128 5.04 -3.85 17.95
N GLU A 129 5.19 -3.68 16.64
CA GLU A 129 5.31 -2.37 16.00
C GLU A 129 4.43 -2.35 14.73
N PRO A 130 3.52 -1.38 14.59
CA PRO A 130 2.76 -1.23 13.35
C PRO A 130 3.67 -0.80 12.19
N PRO A 131 3.36 -1.22 10.95
CA PRO A 131 4.06 -0.69 9.79
C PRO A 131 3.79 0.82 9.66
N GLY A 132 4.86 1.62 9.61
CA GLY A 132 4.75 3.08 9.54
C GLY A 132 4.36 3.63 8.16
N GLU A 133 4.66 2.90 7.09
CA GLU A 133 4.42 3.34 5.70
C GLU A 133 4.06 2.17 4.78
N GLY A 134 3.62 2.52 3.56
CA GLY A 134 3.38 1.57 2.48
C GLY A 134 1.95 1.56 1.97
N LEU A 135 1.75 0.92 0.81
CA LEU A 135 0.49 0.92 0.08
C LEU A 135 -0.72 0.48 0.93
N VAL A 136 -0.53 -0.54 1.77
CA VAL A 136 -1.60 -1.06 2.63
C VAL A 136 -1.96 -0.08 3.74
N VAL A 137 -0.96 0.56 4.36
CA VAL A 137 -1.16 1.59 5.40
C VAL A 137 -1.93 2.76 4.80
N ASP A 138 -1.54 3.22 3.62
CA ASP A 138 -2.25 4.28 2.89
C ASP A 138 -3.71 3.92 2.58
N CYS A 139 -3.96 2.68 2.17
CA CYS A 139 -5.32 2.21 1.90
C CYS A 139 -6.18 2.19 3.17
N LEU A 140 -5.64 1.75 4.31
CA LEU A 140 -6.36 1.79 5.60
C LEU A 140 -6.67 3.24 6.02
N ARG A 141 -5.69 4.15 5.89
CA ARG A 141 -5.89 5.57 6.19
C ARG A 141 -6.99 6.18 5.32
N ARG A 142 -6.95 5.96 4.00
CA ARG A 142 -7.99 6.43 3.08
C ARG A 142 -9.36 5.84 3.40
N ALA A 143 -9.42 4.55 3.73
CA ALA A 143 -10.67 3.90 4.14
C ALA A 143 -11.28 4.54 5.39
N MET A 144 -10.46 5.06 6.31
CA MET A 144 -10.91 5.78 7.50
C MET A 144 -11.15 7.28 7.27
N GLY A 145 -10.91 7.79 6.06
CA GLY A 145 -11.01 9.22 5.73
C GLY A 145 -9.82 10.04 6.22
N LEU A 146 -8.70 9.39 6.55
CA LEU A 146 -7.49 10.03 7.04
C LEU A 146 -6.56 10.44 5.89
N ARG A 147 -5.77 11.49 6.15
CA ARG A 147 -4.74 11.95 5.21
C ARG A 147 -3.62 10.91 5.11
N THR A 148 -3.18 10.61 3.90
CA THR A 148 -1.93 9.90 3.63
C THR A 148 -0.79 10.90 3.45
N PRO A 149 0.46 10.55 3.78
CA PRO A 149 1.60 11.38 3.40
C PRO A 149 1.60 11.66 1.89
N PRO A 150 2.09 12.84 1.45
CA PRO A 150 2.34 13.06 0.03
C PRO A 150 3.39 12.06 -0.47
N PRO A 151 3.35 11.67 -1.75
CA PRO A 151 4.41 10.83 -2.32
C PRO A 151 5.77 11.51 -2.19
N THR A 152 6.81 10.73 -1.88
CA THR A 152 8.18 11.24 -1.74
C THR A 152 8.85 11.51 -3.09
N ASP A 153 8.43 10.78 -4.11
CA ASP A 153 8.90 10.98 -5.48
C ASP A 153 8.18 12.15 -6.13
N ALA A 154 8.83 12.85 -7.06
CA ALA A 154 8.18 13.91 -7.84
C ALA A 154 7.21 13.34 -8.89
N THR A 155 6.20 14.13 -9.27
CA THR A 155 5.21 13.78 -10.30
C THR A 155 5.85 13.41 -11.65
N ASP A 156 7.01 14.03 -11.97
CA ASP A 156 7.81 13.70 -13.15
C ASP A 156 8.22 12.22 -13.21
N LEU A 157 8.53 11.61 -12.06
CA LEU A 157 8.91 10.20 -12.00
C LEU A 157 7.70 9.29 -12.25
N LEU A 158 6.52 9.67 -11.77
CA LEU A 158 5.29 8.94 -12.08
C LEU A 158 5.00 8.99 -13.58
N PHE A 159 5.04 10.17 -14.20
CA PHE A 159 4.77 10.29 -15.63
C PHE A 159 5.80 9.54 -16.48
N ALA A 160 7.08 9.57 -16.09
CA ALA A 160 8.12 8.78 -16.74
C ALA A 160 7.84 7.27 -16.61
N THR A 161 7.44 6.80 -15.42
CA THR A 161 7.09 5.40 -15.18
C THR A 161 5.91 4.96 -16.04
N LEU A 162 4.83 5.72 -16.05
CA LEU A 162 3.64 5.45 -16.88
C LEU A 162 3.97 5.42 -18.37
N TRP A 163 4.84 6.33 -18.82
CA TRP A 163 5.32 6.37 -20.20
C TRP A 163 6.11 5.11 -20.58
N LEU A 164 7.05 4.69 -19.73
CA LEU A 164 7.83 3.47 -19.94
C LEU A 164 6.96 2.21 -19.93
N GLU A 165 5.96 2.14 -19.03
CA GLU A 165 4.99 1.05 -19.02
C GLU A 165 4.19 0.99 -20.32
N ALA A 166 3.72 2.13 -20.83
CA ALA A 166 3.01 2.20 -22.10
C ALA A 166 3.89 1.74 -23.28
N ILE A 167 5.15 2.18 -23.33
CA ILE A 167 6.12 1.74 -24.35
C ILE A 167 6.30 0.22 -24.29
N VAL A 168 6.54 -0.34 -23.11
CA VAL A 168 6.72 -1.79 -22.92
C VAL A 168 5.45 -2.55 -23.30
N ALA A 169 4.27 -2.06 -22.93
CA ALA A 169 3.00 -2.70 -23.24
C ALA A 169 2.73 -2.74 -24.75
N VAL A 170 3.05 -1.66 -25.48
CA VAL A 170 2.95 -1.65 -26.95
C VAL A 170 4.01 -2.54 -27.58
N GLY A 171 5.27 -2.47 -27.11
CA GLY A 171 6.37 -3.31 -27.60
C GLY A 171 6.13 -4.82 -27.41
N ARG A 172 5.43 -5.23 -26.35
CA ARG A 172 5.04 -6.63 -26.12
C ARG A 172 3.96 -7.13 -27.07
N ARG A 173 3.14 -6.24 -27.65
CA ARG A 173 1.98 -6.60 -28.50
C ARG A 173 2.30 -6.66 -29.99
N GLY A 174 3.48 -6.20 -30.44
CA GLY A 174 3.87 -6.20 -31.84
C GLY A 174 5.30 -6.72 -32.06
N SER A 175 5.57 -7.31 -33.23
CA SER A 175 6.92 -7.76 -33.62
C SER A 175 7.79 -6.64 -34.21
N ARG A 176 7.26 -5.41 -34.30
CA ARG A 176 7.89 -4.30 -35.01
C ARG A 176 8.43 -3.25 -34.05
N THR A 177 9.63 -2.76 -34.35
CA THR A 177 10.30 -1.69 -33.61
C THR A 177 9.46 -0.39 -33.63
N MET A 178 9.33 0.23 -32.46
CA MET A 178 8.62 1.50 -32.28
C MET A 178 9.50 2.67 -32.76
N THR A 179 8.94 3.59 -33.54
CA THR A 179 9.63 4.84 -33.88
C THR A 179 9.65 5.79 -32.68
N TRP A 180 10.61 6.71 -32.64
CA TRP A 180 10.66 7.72 -31.58
C TRP A 180 9.37 8.54 -31.49
N HIS A 181 8.78 8.95 -32.63
CA HIS A 181 7.52 9.69 -32.65
C HIS A 181 6.39 8.93 -31.97
N GLN A 182 6.26 7.61 -32.24
CA GLN A 182 5.27 6.76 -31.58
C GLN A 182 5.53 6.63 -30.09
N ALA A 183 6.80 6.54 -29.67
CA ALA A 183 7.14 6.53 -28.25
C ALA A 183 6.71 7.85 -27.60
N VAL A 184 7.05 9.01 -28.18
CA VAL A 184 6.67 10.33 -27.66
C VAL A 184 5.15 10.47 -27.48
N GLY A 185 4.35 10.01 -28.45
CA GLY A 185 2.88 10.05 -28.36
C GLY A 185 2.28 9.23 -27.21
N LEU A 186 3.04 8.30 -26.62
CA LEU A 186 2.60 7.54 -25.44
C LEU A 186 2.84 8.28 -24.12
N HIS A 187 3.56 9.40 -24.12
CA HIS A 187 3.83 10.15 -22.90
C HIS A 187 2.55 10.86 -22.42
N PRO A 188 2.19 10.80 -21.12
CA PRO A 188 0.96 11.42 -20.59
C PRO A 188 0.80 12.89 -20.99
N ALA A 189 1.89 13.66 -20.92
CA ALA A 189 1.89 15.07 -21.27
C ALA A 189 1.61 15.35 -22.77
N MET A 190 1.95 14.42 -23.66
CA MET A 190 1.64 14.55 -25.09
C MET A 190 0.18 14.17 -25.36
N GLN A 191 -0.32 13.12 -24.71
CA GLN A 191 -1.73 12.70 -24.82
C GLN A 191 -2.71 13.78 -24.37
N LEU A 192 -2.35 14.54 -23.33
CA LEU A 192 -3.17 15.67 -22.88
C LEU A 192 -3.28 16.79 -23.93
N LEU A 193 -2.24 17.02 -24.74
CA LEU A 193 -2.24 18.06 -25.77
C LEU A 193 -2.82 17.60 -27.11
N GLU A 194 -2.80 16.29 -27.40
CA GLU A 194 -3.49 15.72 -28.57
C GLU A 194 -5.01 15.87 -28.49
N GLY A 195 -5.58 15.95 -27.28
CA GLY A 195 -7.00 16.24 -27.05
C GLY A 195 -7.46 17.61 -27.57
N ASP A 196 -6.53 18.56 -27.74
CA ASP A 196 -6.82 19.96 -28.11
C ASP A 196 -6.61 20.25 -29.61
N GLY A 197 -6.39 19.22 -30.45
CA GLY A 197 -6.39 19.36 -31.92
C GLY A 197 -5.14 19.99 -32.54
N GLN A 198 -4.14 20.36 -31.74
CA GLN A 198 -2.79 20.73 -32.19
C GLN A 198 -1.76 19.91 -31.41
N GLY A 199 -1.54 18.65 -31.83
CA GLY A 199 -0.50 17.81 -31.25
C GLY A 199 0.87 18.50 -31.35
N PRO A 200 1.61 18.70 -30.24
CA PRO A 200 2.93 19.30 -30.31
C PRO A 200 3.85 18.38 -31.11
N GLY A 201 4.70 18.98 -31.95
CA GLY A 201 5.76 18.22 -32.62
C GLY A 201 6.60 17.46 -31.58
N SER A 202 7.05 16.25 -31.94
CA SER A 202 7.78 15.33 -31.04
C SER A 202 9.01 15.94 -30.34
N ASN A 203 9.53 17.05 -30.86
CA ASN A 203 10.66 17.81 -30.30
C ASN A 203 10.30 18.56 -29.01
N ASN A 204 9.02 18.74 -28.71
CA ASN A 204 8.56 19.50 -27.53
C ASN A 204 8.39 18.64 -26.28
N LEU A 205 8.58 17.31 -26.36
CA LEU A 205 8.31 16.37 -25.26
C LEU A 205 8.89 16.84 -23.92
N VAL A 206 10.18 17.22 -23.88
CA VAL A 206 10.84 17.61 -22.63
C VAL A 206 10.19 18.85 -22.01
N MET A 207 9.87 19.85 -22.84
CA MET A 207 9.23 21.08 -22.37
C MET A 207 7.81 20.80 -21.86
N THR A 208 7.04 20.01 -22.61
CA THR A 208 5.68 19.62 -22.27
C THR A 208 5.63 18.77 -21.00
N ALA A 209 6.52 17.77 -20.87
CA ALA A 209 6.61 16.91 -19.69
C ALA A 209 6.94 17.73 -18.43
N ARG A 210 7.93 18.63 -18.50
CA ARG A 210 8.26 19.53 -17.39
C ARG A 210 7.12 20.49 -17.02
N ALA A 211 6.36 20.96 -18.02
CA ALA A 211 5.20 21.81 -17.76
C ALA A 211 4.10 21.04 -17.03
N LEU A 212 3.83 19.80 -17.46
CA LEU A 212 2.90 18.92 -16.76
C LEU A 212 3.35 18.61 -15.33
N GLY A 213 4.64 18.29 -15.14
CA GLY A 213 5.23 18.06 -13.82
C GLY A 213 4.95 19.17 -12.82
N ARG A 214 5.22 20.42 -13.23
CA ARG A 214 4.95 21.60 -12.40
C ARG A 214 3.46 21.86 -12.18
N ALA A 215 2.62 21.57 -13.18
CA ALA A 215 1.18 21.79 -13.07
C ALA A 215 0.49 20.75 -12.18
N CYS A 216 1.03 19.54 -12.10
CA CYS A 216 0.53 18.42 -11.31
C CYS A 216 1.43 18.13 -10.09
N ASP A 217 2.09 19.15 -9.57
CA ASP A 217 2.94 18.99 -8.39
C ASP A 217 2.08 18.61 -7.18
N TRP A 218 2.54 17.60 -6.42
CA TRP A 218 1.93 17.19 -5.15
C TRP A 218 2.81 17.56 -3.94
N THR A 219 3.93 18.26 -4.17
CA THR A 219 4.74 18.90 -3.13
C THR A 219 4.29 20.31 -2.78
#